data_AF-A0A365ZSD5-F1
#
_entry.id   AF-A0A365ZSD5-F1
#
_cell.length_a   1.000
_cell.length_b   1.000
_cell.length_c   1.000
_cell.angle_alpha   90.00
_cell.angle_beta   90.00
_cell.angle_gamma   90.00
#
_symmetry.space_group_name_H-M   'P 1'
#
loop_
_entity.id
_entity.type
_entity.pdbx_description
1 polymer ?
#
loop_
_entity_poly.entity_id
_entity_poly.type
_entity_poly.pdbx_seq_one_letter_code
_entity_poly.pdbx_strand_id
1 'polypeptide(L)'
;MTTGERIRIGAPRPVVLAHAAATAGWLALAVVAWRGQLSALPLVATALAALHALAGVRLARTAVILTPTGVHDRRLGGAETVTAWSDLRLITVAPGAVELVTKRGERRRPPALRGGPGVSPRRFAERVALLRSAIPEGVSVPVGEPPSGGWNGLRRAGAGAAVLAGALIVTGAAVRADAPWEADWWPGGDVLANAPDPCALSEGTADALGLRRQPPPDRPPGRDDAETSGCVYHGERGELSLVITLHPWEGSAAESPADAASSTYYGLKPSTPEAEEIAGATWQVSSDERGREMWLLSSNVWAVVRYHDYSPDEEPELPAALDEELTALAERVVAALDR
;
A
#
# COMPACT_ATOMS: atom_id res chain seq x y z
N MET A 1 39.99 10.33 38.65
CA MET A 1 40.63 10.31 37.32
C MET A 1 40.53 8.88 36.79
N THR A 2 39.60 8.59 35.88
CA THR A 2 39.47 7.26 35.28
C THR A 2 40.51 7.10 34.16
N THR A 3 41.64 6.52 34.52
CA THR A 3 42.63 5.99 33.60
C THR A 3 41.99 4.91 32.73
N GLY A 4 41.93 5.15 31.40
CA GLY A 4 41.65 4.11 30.41
C GLY A 4 40.25 4.07 29.80
N GLU A 5 39.39 5.08 30.02
CA GLU A 5 38.02 5.04 29.50
C GLU A 5 37.99 5.18 27.96
N ARG A 6 37.47 4.14 27.30
CA ARG A 6 37.31 4.07 25.85
C ARG A 6 35.93 4.60 25.48
N ILE A 7 35.87 5.81 24.92
CA ILE A 7 34.59 6.45 24.55
C ILE A 7 34.26 6.10 23.10
N ARG A 8 33.11 5.45 22.88
CA ARG A 8 32.63 5.11 21.53
C ARG A 8 31.54 6.08 21.08
N ILE A 9 31.77 6.78 19.98
CA ILE A 9 30.81 7.65 19.31
C ILE A 9 30.37 6.97 18.00
N GLY A 10 29.13 6.52 17.94
CA GLY A 10 28.54 5.87 16.76
C GLY A 10 27.47 6.71 16.05
N ALA A 11 26.92 6.15 14.97
CA ALA A 11 25.71 6.69 14.36
C ALA A 11 24.54 6.74 15.37
N PRO A 12 23.64 7.73 15.27
CA PRO A 12 22.51 7.82 16.17
C PRO A 12 21.56 6.63 15.96
N ARG A 13 21.22 5.91 17.05
CA ARG A 13 20.35 4.72 17.02
C ARG A 13 19.04 4.93 16.23
N PRO A 14 18.31 6.06 16.37
CA PRO A 14 17.08 6.27 15.60
C PRO A 14 17.27 6.24 14.08
N VAL A 15 18.43 6.68 13.58
CA VAL A 15 18.70 6.67 12.13
C VAL A 15 19.00 5.25 11.65
N VAL A 16 19.72 4.45 12.44
CA VAL A 16 19.94 3.04 12.14
C VAL A 16 18.61 2.28 12.13
N LEU A 17 17.74 2.55 13.12
CA LEU A 17 16.40 1.96 13.20
C LEU A 17 15.51 2.38 12.03
N ALA A 18 15.59 3.63 11.58
CA ALA A 18 14.84 4.10 10.42
C ALA A 18 15.24 3.34 9.14
N HIS A 19 16.54 3.08 8.93
CA HIS A 19 16.99 2.23 7.82
C HIS A 19 16.53 0.78 7.95
N ALA A 20 16.53 0.22 9.16
CA ALA A 20 16.04 -1.14 9.40
C ALA A 20 14.53 -1.24 9.13
N ALA A 21 13.73 -0.29 9.60
CA ALA A 21 12.29 -0.23 9.35
C ALA A 21 11.98 -0.07 7.86
N ALA A 22 12.68 0.82 7.15
CA ALA A 22 12.54 0.98 5.70
C ALA A 22 12.89 -0.32 4.95
N THR A 23 13.96 -1.01 5.36
CA THR A 23 14.34 -2.32 4.79
C THR A 23 13.21 -3.32 4.96
N ALA A 24 12.65 -3.44 6.16
CA ALA A 24 11.54 -4.35 6.44
C ALA A 24 10.28 -4.02 5.62
N GLY A 25 9.93 -2.74 5.50
CA GLY A 25 8.80 -2.29 4.68
C GLY A 25 8.96 -2.64 3.20
N TRP A 26 10.14 -2.40 2.63
CA TRP A 26 10.43 -2.78 1.24
C TRP A 26 10.42 -4.30 1.02
N LEU A 27 10.92 -5.09 1.97
CA LEU A 27 10.85 -6.56 1.87
C LEU A 27 9.41 -7.07 1.95
N ALA A 28 8.58 -6.49 2.83
CA ALA A 28 7.17 -6.83 2.91
C ALA A 28 6.46 -6.55 1.58
N LEU A 29 6.71 -5.37 0.98
CA LEU A 29 6.19 -5.04 -0.34
C LEU A 29 6.66 -6.02 -1.42
N ALA A 30 7.94 -6.43 -1.40
CA ALA A 30 8.47 -7.40 -2.36
C ALA A 30 7.75 -8.76 -2.26
N VAL A 31 7.47 -9.22 -1.04
CA VAL A 31 6.74 -10.48 -0.80
C VAL A 31 5.29 -10.38 -1.29
N VAL A 32 4.61 -9.27 -0.99
CA VAL A 32 3.24 -9.03 -1.47
C VAL A 32 3.20 -8.99 -3.00
N ALA A 33 4.09 -8.22 -3.62
CA ALA A 33 4.19 -8.11 -5.07
C ALA A 33 4.51 -9.46 -5.75
N TRP A 34 5.39 -10.26 -5.15
CA TRP A 34 5.74 -11.58 -5.67
C TRP A 34 4.55 -12.55 -5.58
N ARG A 35 3.81 -12.54 -4.47
CA ARG A 35 2.57 -13.32 -4.35
C ARG A 35 1.51 -12.88 -5.38
N GLY A 36 1.48 -11.59 -5.69
CA GLY A 36 0.63 -11.00 -6.72
C GLY A 36 1.12 -11.22 -8.15
N GLN A 37 2.15 -12.05 -8.37
CA GLN A 37 2.72 -12.38 -9.69
C GLN A 37 3.24 -11.17 -10.50
N LEU A 38 3.57 -10.06 -9.83
CA LEU A 38 4.14 -8.88 -10.47
C LEU A 38 5.61 -9.13 -10.85
N SER A 39 6.07 -8.55 -11.96
CA SER A 39 7.37 -8.88 -12.56
C SER A 39 8.48 -7.90 -12.17
N ALA A 40 8.18 -6.60 -12.07
CA ALA A 40 9.17 -5.54 -11.85
C ALA A 40 9.21 -5.07 -10.38
N LEU A 41 8.05 -4.96 -9.74
CA LEU A 41 7.87 -4.44 -8.38
C LEU A 41 8.64 -5.24 -7.32
N PRO A 42 8.68 -6.59 -7.35
CA PRO A 42 9.49 -7.36 -6.41
C PRO A 42 10.99 -7.04 -6.54
N LEU A 43 11.49 -6.87 -7.77
CA LEU A 43 12.90 -6.57 -8.02
C LEU A 43 13.27 -5.18 -7.51
N VAL A 44 12.44 -4.17 -7.81
CA VAL A 44 12.65 -2.79 -7.35
C VAL A 44 12.59 -2.71 -5.82
N ALA A 45 11.57 -3.31 -5.21
CA ALA A 45 11.42 -3.33 -3.77
C ALA A 45 12.60 -4.04 -3.07
N THR A 46 13.06 -5.17 -3.62
CA THR A 46 14.24 -5.88 -3.10
C THR A 46 15.52 -5.07 -3.24
N ALA A 47 15.72 -4.37 -4.36
CA ALA A 47 16.86 -3.49 -4.56
C ALA A 47 16.87 -2.32 -3.56
N LEU A 48 15.72 -1.69 -3.32
CA LEU A 48 15.56 -0.63 -2.32
C LEU A 48 15.80 -1.15 -0.91
N ALA A 49 15.27 -2.33 -0.56
CA ALA A 49 15.57 -3.00 0.70
C ALA A 49 17.07 -3.22 0.88
N ALA A 50 17.76 -3.76 -0.13
CA ALA A 50 19.21 -3.99 -0.09
C ALA A 50 20.00 -2.68 0.09
N LEU A 51 19.59 -1.60 -0.58
CA LEU A 51 20.22 -0.28 -0.41
C LEU A 51 20.03 0.27 1.02
N HIS A 52 18.83 0.18 1.58
CA HIS A 52 18.56 0.59 2.96
C HIS A 52 19.31 -0.28 3.97
N ALA A 53 19.38 -1.59 3.76
CA ALA A 53 20.13 -2.52 4.60
C ALA A 53 21.63 -2.18 4.56
N LEU A 54 22.19 -1.98 3.37
CA LEU A 54 23.60 -1.62 3.19
C LEU A 54 23.92 -0.26 3.84
N ALA A 55 23.05 0.74 3.67
CA ALA A 55 23.18 2.04 4.32
C ALA A 55 23.08 1.93 5.85
N GLY A 56 22.13 1.16 6.37
CA GLY A 56 21.95 0.88 7.79
C GLY A 56 23.15 0.16 8.41
N VAL A 57 23.65 -0.89 7.76
CA VAL A 57 24.86 -1.63 8.17
C VAL A 57 26.08 -0.71 8.13
N ARG A 58 26.20 0.13 7.09
CA ARG A 58 27.28 1.13 7.01
C ARG A 58 27.23 2.07 8.21
N LEU A 59 26.06 2.63 8.52
CA LEU A 59 25.86 3.52 9.65
C LEU A 59 26.15 2.83 11.00
N ALA A 60 25.65 1.62 11.21
CA ALA A 60 25.83 0.86 12.44
C ALA A 60 27.30 0.51 12.71
N ARG A 61 28.08 0.27 11.65
CA ARG A 61 29.51 -0.06 11.73
C ARG A 61 30.40 1.18 11.81
N THR A 62 29.95 2.36 11.36
CA THR A 62 30.71 3.60 11.57
C THR A 62 30.74 3.97 13.05
N ALA A 63 31.95 3.96 13.61
CA ALA A 63 32.22 4.41 14.95
C ALA A 63 33.57 5.13 15.00
N VAL A 64 33.62 6.17 15.84
CA VAL A 64 34.86 6.77 16.31
C VAL A 64 35.07 6.31 17.74
N ILE A 65 36.26 5.86 18.03
CA ILE A 65 36.68 5.45 19.37
C ILE A 65 37.73 6.45 19.84
N LEU A 66 37.48 7.07 20.98
CA LEU A 66 38.42 7.96 21.64
C LEU A 66 39.12 7.16 22.74
N THR A 67 40.45 7.17 22.72
CA THR A 67 41.32 6.51 23.70
C THR A 67 42.32 7.53 24.24
N PRO A 68 43.04 7.22 25.34
CA PRO A 68 44.13 8.08 25.81
C PRO A 68 45.24 8.30 24.78
N THR A 69 45.38 7.42 23.78
CA THR A 69 46.45 7.50 22.77
C THR A 69 46.04 8.28 21.52
N GLY A 70 44.75 8.37 21.20
CA GLY A 70 44.30 9.11 20.02
C GLY A 70 42.85 8.90 19.63
N VAL A 71 42.54 9.36 18.41
CA VAL A 71 41.25 9.15 17.74
C VAL A 71 41.36 7.98 16.78
N HIS A 72 40.55 6.96 17.01
CA HIS A 72 40.47 5.75 16.20
C HIS A 72 39.22 5.83 15.31
N ASP A 73 39.41 5.93 14.00
CA ASP A 73 38.33 5.93 13.00
C ASP A 73 38.32 4.61 12.24
N ARG A 74 37.17 3.92 12.27
CA ARG A 74 36.95 2.66 11.56
C ARG A 74 35.97 2.88 10.41
N ARG A 75 36.47 2.73 9.17
CA ARG A 75 35.65 2.73 7.95
C ARG A 75 35.24 1.30 7.58
N LEU A 76 34.10 1.12 6.91
CA LEU A 76 33.76 -0.19 6.35
C LEU A 76 34.76 -0.57 5.26
N GLY A 77 35.38 -1.74 5.40
CA GLY A 77 36.29 -2.32 4.41
C GLY A 77 37.72 -1.76 4.44
N GLY A 78 38.06 -0.88 5.40
CA GLY A 78 39.40 -0.32 5.54
C GLY A 78 40.07 -0.68 6.87
N ALA A 79 41.40 -0.52 6.92
CA ALA A 79 42.16 -0.61 8.16
C ALA A 79 41.68 0.45 9.17
N GLU A 80 41.75 0.12 10.46
CA GLU A 80 41.53 1.10 11.52
C GLU A 80 42.60 2.19 11.42
N THR A 81 42.16 3.44 11.29
CA THR A 81 43.08 4.58 11.24
C THR A 81 43.17 5.21 12.61
N VAL A 82 44.38 5.23 13.16
CA VAL A 82 44.68 5.89 14.45
C VAL A 82 45.31 7.24 14.17
N THR A 83 44.78 8.28 14.81
CA THR A 83 45.35 9.63 14.77
C THR A 83 45.72 10.00 16.21
N ALA A 84 47.01 10.00 16.52
CA ALA A 84 47.48 10.27 17.88
C ALA A 84 47.15 11.70 18.31
N TRP A 85 46.84 11.92 19.58
CA TRP A 85 46.57 13.27 20.10
C TRP A 85 47.76 14.21 19.90
N SER A 86 48.98 13.68 20.07
CA SER A 86 50.24 14.38 19.84
C SER A 86 50.47 14.78 18.38
N ASP A 87 49.83 14.11 17.43
CA ASP A 87 49.93 14.41 15.99
C ASP A 87 48.89 15.42 15.52
N LEU A 88 47.87 15.72 16.35
CA LEU A 88 46.88 16.73 16.05
C LEU A 88 47.43 18.12 16.27
N ARG A 89 47.23 18.99 15.27
CA ARG A 89 47.52 20.42 15.35
C ARG A 89 46.30 21.21 15.80
N LEU A 90 45.13 20.85 15.27
CA LEU A 90 43.87 21.58 15.50
C LEU A 90 42.69 20.64 15.27
N ILE A 91 41.66 20.78 16.10
CA ILE A 91 40.33 20.22 15.85
C ILE A 91 39.42 21.37 15.47
N THR A 92 38.85 21.32 14.28
CA THR A 92 37.87 22.33 13.83
C THR A 92 36.47 21.75 13.87
N VAL A 93 35.53 22.50 14.44
CA VAL A 93 34.11 22.13 14.46
C VAL A 93 33.42 22.85 13.31
N ALA A 94 33.26 22.20 12.17
CA ALA A 94 32.51 22.73 11.04
C ALA A 94 30.99 22.55 11.23
N PRO A 95 30.16 23.34 10.52
CA PRO A 95 28.76 23.06 10.24
C PRO A 95 28.40 21.59 10.01
N GLY A 96 28.00 20.90 11.09
CA GLY A 96 27.65 19.50 11.04
C GLY A 96 28.83 18.59 10.65
N ALA A 97 30.05 18.87 11.11
CA ALA A 97 31.16 17.90 11.10
C ALA A 97 32.31 18.32 12.02
N VAL A 98 33.01 17.34 12.59
CA VAL A 98 34.35 17.56 13.15
C VAL A 98 35.40 17.23 12.11
N GLU A 99 36.40 18.10 11.99
CA GLU A 99 37.58 17.91 11.14
C GLU A 99 38.83 17.93 12.03
N LEU A 100 39.62 16.87 11.91
CA LEU A 100 40.89 16.67 12.59
C LEU A 100 42.02 17.10 11.64
N VAL A 101 42.83 18.07 12.05
CA VAL A 101 43.96 18.56 11.26
C VAL A 101 45.25 18.11 11.92
N THR A 102 46.06 17.33 11.22
CA THR A 102 47.35 16.85 11.74
C THR A 102 48.43 17.92 11.62
N LYS A 103 49.53 17.78 12.36
CA LYS A 103 50.73 18.64 12.25
C LYS A 103 51.33 18.64 10.84
N ARG A 104 51.13 17.56 10.08
CA ARG A 104 51.54 17.42 8.68
C ARG A 104 50.56 18.07 7.68
N GLY A 105 49.47 18.68 8.16
CA GLY A 105 48.47 19.34 7.32
C GLY A 105 47.40 18.40 6.73
N GLU A 106 47.41 17.12 7.08
CA GLU A 106 46.38 16.17 6.65
C GLU A 106 45.05 16.51 7.35
N ARG A 107 43.97 16.53 6.57
CA ARG A 107 42.61 16.80 7.08
C ARG A 107 41.77 15.53 7.06
N ARG A 108 41.28 15.13 8.23
CA ARG A 108 40.41 13.95 8.40
C ARG A 108 39.05 14.36 8.92
N ARG A 109 38.00 13.74 8.37
CA ARG A 109 36.59 13.99 8.74
C ARG A 109 35.91 12.70 9.17
N PRO A 110 36.07 12.29 10.44
CA PRO A 110 35.54 11.03 10.93
C PRO A 110 34.02 10.95 10.71
N PRO A 111 33.50 9.90 10.05
CA PRO A 111 32.09 9.83 9.68
C PRO A 111 31.11 9.91 10.86
N ALA A 112 31.46 9.31 12.01
CA ALA A 112 30.58 9.32 13.20
C ALA A 112 30.51 10.70 13.90
N LEU A 113 31.45 11.60 13.61
CA LEU A 113 31.46 12.99 14.08
C LEU A 113 30.87 13.96 13.06
N ARG A 114 30.17 13.46 12.03
CA ARG A 114 29.38 14.28 11.11
C ARG A 114 27.99 14.55 11.68
N GLY A 115 27.56 15.80 11.58
CA GLY A 115 26.16 16.20 11.59
C GLY A 115 25.49 15.89 10.24
N GLY A 116 24.20 15.62 10.30
CA GLY A 116 23.40 15.16 9.17
C GLY A 116 21.96 14.83 9.59
N PRO A 117 21.17 14.23 8.69
CA PRO A 117 19.79 13.84 8.99
C PRO A 117 19.72 13.02 10.29
N GLY A 118 18.89 13.43 11.23
CA GLY A 118 18.72 12.78 12.53
C GLY A 118 19.75 13.12 13.63
N VAL A 119 20.69 14.04 13.37
CA VAL A 119 21.58 14.61 14.39
C VAL A 119 21.16 16.05 14.67
N SER A 120 20.48 16.27 15.81
CA SER A 120 20.09 17.62 16.23
C SER A 120 21.31 18.46 16.63
N PRO A 121 21.22 19.80 16.59
CA PRO A 121 22.29 20.69 17.06
C PRO A 121 22.76 20.35 18.49
N ARG A 122 21.81 20.02 19.38
CA ARG A 122 22.09 19.59 20.75
C ARG A 122 22.95 18.33 20.81
N ARG A 123 22.58 17.27 20.06
CA ARG A 123 23.36 16.02 20.01
C ARG A 123 24.73 16.21 19.39
N PHE A 124 24.85 17.12 18.43
CA PHE A 124 26.16 17.46 17.85
C PHE A 124 27.04 18.17 18.89
N ALA A 125 26.50 19.12 19.65
CA ALA A 125 27.21 19.78 20.75
C ALA A 125 27.66 18.77 21.83
N GLU A 126 26.81 17.81 22.20
CA GLU A 126 27.16 16.73 23.14
C GLU A 126 28.36 15.90 22.63
N ARG A 127 28.41 15.56 21.34
CA ARG A 127 29.56 14.85 20.74
C ARG A 127 30.84 15.67 20.75
N VAL A 128 30.75 16.97 20.53
CA VAL A 128 31.91 17.88 20.62
C VAL A 128 32.40 17.99 22.06
N ALA A 129 31.48 18.03 23.04
CA ALA A 129 31.84 18.04 24.46
C ALA A 129 32.57 16.74 24.86
N LEU A 130 32.07 15.57 24.43
CA LEU A 130 32.72 14.27 24.64
C LEU A 130 34.11 14.19 23.98
N LEU A 131 34.28 14.80 22.81
CA LEU A 131 35.59 14.87 22.16
C LEU A 131 36.58 15.72 22.98
N ARG A 132 36.12 16.86 23.51
CA ARG A 132 36.94 17.74 24.35
C ARG A 132 37.36 17.05 25.65
N SER A 133 36.45 16.32 26.29
CA SER A 133 36.75 15.61 27.54
C SER A 133 37.70 14.42 27.35
N ALA A 134 37.87 13.91 26.13
CA ALA A 134 38.74 12.79 25.84
C ALA A 134 40.21 13.19 25.57
N ILE A 135 40.53 14.49 25.53
CA ILE A 135 41.90 14.96 25.36
C ILE A 135 42.68 14.69 26.65
N PRO A 136 43.82 13.97 26.60
CA PRO A 136 44.59 13.66 27.79
C PRO A 136 45.13 14.93 28.47
N GLU A 137 45.19 14.90 29.80
CA GLU A 137 45.84 15.96 30.58
C GLU A 137 47.31 16.12 30.14
N GLY A 138 47.74 17.37 29.94
CA GLY A 138 49.07 17.70 29.42
C GLY A 138 49.18 17.80 27.90
N VAL A 139 48.14 17.44 27.14
CA VAL A 139 48.09 17.65 25.68
C VAL A 139 47.22 18.86 25.35
N SER A 140 47.81 19.91 24.76
CA SER A 140 47.07 21.09 24.29
C SER A 140 46.71 20.97 22.80
N VAL A 141 45.50 20.45 22.51
CA VAL A 141 44.94 20.51 21.15
C VAL A 141 43.88 21.61 21.11
N PRO A 142 44.10 22.72 20.38
CA PRO A 142 43.09 23.75 20.24
C PRO A 142 41.84 23.19 19.54
N VAL A 143 40.67 23.58 20.03
CA VAL A 143 39.36 23.25 19.43
C VAL A 143 38.71 24.55 18.97
N GLY A 144 38.91 24.91 17.71
CA GLY A 144 38.47 26.18 17.14
C GLY A 144 37.13 26.12 16.41
N GLU A 145 36.42 27.24 16.40
CA GLU A 145 35.33 27.49 15.44
C GLU A 145 35.92 27.66 14.02
N PRO A 146 35.21 27.23 12.97
CA PRO A 146 35.75 27.16 11.63
C PRO A 146 35.75 28.57 10.99
N PRO A 147 36.53 28.79 9.91
CA PRO A 147 36.28 29.95 9.05
C PRO A 147 34.83 29.90 8.55
N SER A 148 34.18 31.07 8.53
CA SER A 148 32.77 31.33 8.22
C SER A 148 32.33 30.79 6.86
N GLY A 149 32.09 29.49 6.76
CA GLY A 149 31.48 28.84 5.61
C GLY A 149 30.26 28.07 6.09
N GLY A 150 29.07 28.52 5.72
CA GLY A 150 27.79 27.98 6.21
C GLY A 150 27.60 26.47 6.02
N TRP A 151 26.62 25.92 6.75
CA TRP A 151 26.11 24.56 6.54
C TRP A 151 25.84 24.34 5.05
N ASN A 152 26.69 23.58 4.36
CA ASN A 152 26.43 23.10 2.99
C ASN A 152 25.33 22.00 3.00
N GLY A 153 24.21 22.28 3.68
CA GLY A 153 22.99 21.47 3.70
C GLY A 153 22.39 21.35 2.31
N LEU A 154 22.51 22.39 1.47
CA LEU A 154 22.00 22.39 0.09
C LEU A 154 22.58 21.26 -0.79
N ARG A 155 23.89 21.00 -0.74
CA ARG A 155 24.50 19.94 -1.57
C ARG A 155 24.12 18.52 -1.09
N ARG A 156 23.94 18.30 0.21
CA ARG A 156 23.51 16.99 0.75
C ARG A 156 22.00 16.78 0.63
N ALA A 157 21.21 17.84 0.78
CA ALA A 157 19.78 17.83 0.51
C ALA A 157 19.51 17.55 -0.97
N GLY A 158 20.27 18.15 -1.89
CA GLY A 158 20.16 17.88 -3.33
C GLY A 158 20.47 16.43 -3.71
N ALA A 159 21.54 15.83 -3.15
CA ALA A 159 21.86 14.43 -3.38
C ALA A 159 20.79 13.48 -2.79
N GLY A 160 20.26 13.78 -1.60
CA GLY A 160 19.17 13.01 -1.00
C GLY A 160 17.86 13.12 -1.78
N ALA A 161 17.53 14.32 -2.25
CA ALA A 161 16.36 14.58 -3.08
C ALA A 161 16.46 13.86 -4.44
N ALA A 162 17.64 13.84 -5.06
CA ALA A 162 17.85 13.12 -6.31
C ALA A 162 17.67 11.59 -6.15
N VAL A 163 18.16 11.01 -5.05
CA VAL A 163 17.96 9.58 -4.75
C VAL A 163 16.47 9.27 -4.51
N LEU A 164 15.77 10.13 -3.76
CA LEU A 164 14.32 9.99 -3.54
C LEU A 164 13.54 10.10 -4.85
N ALA A 165 13.85 11.10 -5.68
CA ALA A 165 13.21 11.27 -6.98
C ALA A 165 13.47 10.07 -7.90
N GLY A 166 14.71 9.56 -7.94
CA GLY A 166 15.04 8.35 -8.69
C GLY A 166 14.27 7.13 -8.20
N ALA A 167 14.17 6.92 -6.89
CA ALA A 167 13.38 5.83 -6.31
C ALA A 167 11.89 5.96 -6.66
N LEU A 168 11.33 7.17 -6.59
CA LEU A 168 9.94 7.44 -6.98
C LEU A 168 9.70 7.17 -8.46
N ILE A 169 10.59 7.61 -9.35
CA ILE A 169 10.48 7.39 -10.80
C ILE A 169 10.53 5.88 -11.11
N VAL A 170 11.50 5.16 -10.54
CA VAL A 170 11.66 3.72 -10.78
C VAL A 170 10.48 2.93 -10.19
N THR A 171 10.00 3.30 -9.00
CA THR A 171 8.82 2.67 -8.39
C THR A 171 7.57 2.95 -9.22
N GLY A 172 7.36 4.20 -9.66
CA GLY A 172 6.23 4.57 -10.51
C GLY A 172 6.27 3.87 -11.87
N ALA A 173 7.45 3.74 -12.48
CA ALA A 173 7.64 2.98 -13.72
C ALA A 173 7.35 1.50 -13.52
N ALA A 174 7.77 0.90 -12.40
CA ALA A 174 7.48 -0.50 -12.07
C ALA A 174 5.99 -0.73 -11.80
N VAL A 175 5.34 0.15 -11.02
CA VAL A 175 3.89 0.13 -10.80
C VAL A 175 3.15 0.23 -12.14
N ARG A 176 3.61 1.08 -13.06
CA ARG A 176 2.95 1.21 -14.36
C ARG A 176 3.23 0.03 -15.31
N ALA A 177 4.41 -0.57 -15.24
CA ALA A 177 4.78 -1.72 -16.05
C ALA A 177 4.06 -3.00 -15.61
N ASP A 178 3.89 -3.18 -14.30
CA ASP A 178 3.19 -4.34 -13.74
C ASP A 178 1.67 -4.16 -13.67
N ALA A 179 1.16 -2.94 -13.92
CA ALA A 179 -0.26 -2.59 -13.92
C ALA A 179 -1.05 -3.33 -12.83
N PRO A 180 -0.72 -3.16 -11.53
CA PRO A 180 -1.28 -4.00 -10.47
C PRO A 180 -2.80 -3.83 -10.34
N TRP A 181 -3.38 -2.74 -10.86
CA TRP A 181 -4.82 -2.57 -11.02
C TRP A 181 -5.47 -3.55 -12.00
N GLU A 182 -4.71 -4.36 -12.74
CA GLU A 182 -5.24 -5.44 -13.57
C GLU A 182 -5.24 -6.79 -12.82
N ALA A 183 -4.70 -6.84 -11.60
CA ALA A 183 -4.55 -8.07 -10.83
C ALA A 183 -5.70 -8.31 -9.84
N ASP A 184 -6.03 -9.58 -9.62
CA ASP A 184 -7.28 -9.96 -8.94
C ASP A 184 -7.39 -9.52 -7.47
N TRP A 185 -6.24 -9.26 -6.86
CA TRP A 185 -6.11 -8.89 -5.46
C TRP A 185 -6.03 -7.38 -5.25
N TRP A 186 -5.97 -6.58 -6.31
CA TRP A 186 -5.83 -5.13 -6.20
C TRP A 186 -7.17 -4.48 -5.81
N PRO A 187 -7.18 -3.59 -4.81
CA PRO A 187 -8.39 -2.84 -4.48
C PRO A 187 -8.87 -2.04 -5.69
N GLY A 188 -10.03 -2.43 -6.25
CA GLY A 188 -10.60 -1.82 -7.46
C GLY A 188 -9.92 -2.23 -8.77
N GLY A 189 -9.24 -3.39 -8.81
CA GLY A 189 -8.66 -3.91 -10.04
C GLY A 189 -9.68 -4.58 -10.98
N ASP A 190 -9.23 -4.90 -12.20
CA ASP A 190 -10.01 -5.51 -13.30
C ASP A 190 -10.55 -6.93 -13.01
N VAL A 191 -10.73 -7.35 -11.75
CA VAL A 191 -11.86 -8.24 -11.39
C VAL A 191 -13.18 -7.47 -11.49
N LEU A 192 -13.32 -6.69 -12.57
CA LEU A 192 -14.43 -6.81 -13.47
C LEU A 192 -14.52 -8.29 -13.88
N ALA A 193 -15.12 -9.11 -13.01
CA ALA A 193 -15.91 -10.21 -13.51
C ALA A 193 -16.72 -9.63 -14.68
N ASN A 194 -16.56 -10.18 -15.89
CA ASN A 194 -17.58 -9.95 -16.90
C ASN A 194 -18.89 -10.29 -16.17
N ALA A 195 -19.71 -9.28 -15.90
CA ALA A 195 -21.00 -9.52 -15.27
C ALA A 195 -21.65 -10.61 -16.11
N PRO A 196 -21.91 -11.80 -15.54
CA PRO A 196 -22.29 -12.94 -16.35
C PRO A 196 -23.54 -12.56 -17.12
N ASP A 197 -23.63 -12.95 -18.39
CA ASP A 197 -24.76 -12.56 -19.22
C ASP A 197 -26.06 -12.98 -18.52
N PRO A 198 -26.88 -12.01 -18.04
CA PRO A 198 -28.07 -12.32 -17.28
C PRO A 198 -29.06 -13.12 -18.13
N CYS A 199 -29.05 -12.97 -19.46
CA CYS A 199 -29.89 -13.77 -20.33
C CYS A 199 -29.46 -15.23 -20.35
N ALA A 200 -28.17 -15.52 -20.49
CA ALA A 200 -27.65 -16.88 -20.48
C ALA A 200 -27.91 -17.61 -19.14
N LEU A 201 -27.86 -16.89 -18.01
CA LEU A 201 -28.14 -17.47 -16.69
C LEU A 201 -29.62 -17.80 -16.45
N SER A 202 -30.51 -16.96 -16.99
CA SER A 202 -31.95 -17.02 -16.74
C SER A 202 -32.73 -17.83 -17.79
N GLU A 203 -32.15 -18.10 -18.96
CA GLU A 203 -32.82 -18.81 -20.07
C GLU A 203 -33.42 -20.15 -19.63
N GLY A 204 -32.65 -20.99 -18.92
CA GLY A 204 -33.15 -22.30 -18.47
C GLY A 204 -34.32 -22.21 -17.48
N THR A 205 -34.32 -21.21 -16.59
CA THR A 205 -35.43 -20.97 -15.65
C THR A 205 -36.63 -20.36 -16.37
N ALA A 206 -36.41 -19.46 -17.33
CA ALA A 206 -37.48 -18.90 -18.14
C ALA A 206 -38.19 -19.99 -18.94
N ASP A 207 -37.44 -20.92 -19.55
CA ASP A 207 -37.99 -22.07 -20.28
C ASP A 207 -38.82 -22.99 -19.36
N ALA A 208 -38.31 -23.28 -18.16
CA ALA A 208 -39.02 -24.09 -17.17
C ALA A 208 -40.34 -23.45 -16.69
N LEU A 209 -40.37 -22.12 -16.60
CA LEU A 209 -41.56 -21.34 -16.25
C LEU A 209 -42.46 -21.02 -17.46
N GLY A 210 -42.11 -21.47 -18.67
CA GLY A 210 -42.87 -21.22 -19.89
C GLY A 210 -42.86 -19.76 -20.37
N LEU A 211 -41.85 -18.98 -19.98
CA LEU A 211 -41.69 -17.57 -20.32
C LEU A 211 -40.87 -17.41 -21.60
N ARG A 212 -41.08 -16.31 -22.32
CA ARG A 212 -40.34 -16.01 -23.55
C ARG A 212 -39.62 -14.67 -23.44
N ARG A 213 -38.41 -14.64 -23.99
CA ARG A 213 -37.61 -13.42 -24.06
C ARG A 213 -38.33 -12.38 -24.93
N GLN A 214 -38.56 -11.18 -24.39
CA GLN A 214 -38.88 -10.02 -25.22
C GLN A 214 -37.62 -9.17 -25.42
N PRO A 215 -37.48 -8.50 -26.58
CA PRO A 215 -36.44 -7.50 -26.75
C PRO A 215 -36.61 -6.41 -25.68
N PRO A 216 -35.51 -5.93 -25.07
CA PRO A 216 -35.60 -4.90 -24.04
C PRO A 216 -36.24 -3.63 -24.61
N PRO A 217 -37.05 -2.89 -23.82
CA PRO A 217 -37.53 -1.58 -24.24
C PRO A 217 -36.36 -0.61 -24.44
N ASP A 218 -36.48 0.30 -25.40
CA ASP A 218 -35.48 1.35 -25.64
C ASP A 218 -35.25 2.17 -24.35
N ARG A 219 -34.02 2.15 -23.80
CA ARG A 219 -33.70 2.94 -22.61
C ARG A 219 -33.72 4.45 -22.95
N PRO A 220 -34.37 5.30 -22.13
CA PRO A 220 -34.20 6.74 -22.27
C PRO A 220 -32.73 7.13 -22.01
N PRO A 221 -32.16 8.06 -22.79
CA PRO A 221 -30.76 8.46 -22.61
C PRO A 221 -30.57 9.22 -21.29
N GLY A 222 -29.53 8.87 -20.52
CA GLY A 222 -28.94 9.80 -19.54
C GLY A 222 -28.86 9.37 -18.06
N ARG A 223 -28.48 8.13 -17.73
CA ARG A 223 -28.08 7.79 -16.35
C ARG A 223 -27.03 6.68 -16.35
N ASP A 224 -25.78 7.06 -16.62
CA ASP A 224 -24.64 6.14 -16.78
C ASP A 224 -23.60 6.39 -15.68
N ASP A 225 -23.87 5.90 -14.47
CA ASP A 225 -22.85 5.80 -13.41
C ASP A 225 -22.56 4.31 -13.06
N ALA A 226 -23.40 3.36 -13.47
CA ALA A 226 -23.23 1.92 -13.25
C ALA A 226 -23.50 1.10 -14.53
N GLU A 227 -22.69 0.07 -14.77
CA GLU A 227 -22.94 -0.89 -15.86
C GLU A 227 -24.03 -1.87 -15.42
N THR A 228 -25.28 -1.53 -15.74
CA THR A 228 -26.44 -2.38 -15.47
C THR A 228 -26.80 -3.20 -16.70
N SER A 229 -26.62 -4.52 -16.61
CA SER A 229 -27.10 -5.51 -17.57
C SER A 229 -28.35 -6.20 -17.01
N GLY A 230 -29.31 -6.54 -17.87
CA GLY A 230 -30.51 -7.21 -17.41
C GLY A 230 -31.20 -8.00 -18.51
N CYS A 231 -31.91 -9.05 -18.12
CA CYS A 231 -32.75 -9.84 -18.99
C CYS A 231 -34.16 -9.96 -18.41
N VAL A 232 -35.16 -9.90 -19.29
CA VAL A 232 -36.58 -9.99 -18.92
C VAL A 232 -37.27 -10.99 -19.85
N TYR A 233 -38.06 -11.86 -19.25
CA TYR A 233 -38.87 -12.87 -19.92
C TYR A 233 -40.32 -12.69 -19.49
N HIS A 234 -41.25 -12.72 -20.45
CA HIS A 234 -42.67 -12.57 -20.20
C HIS A 234 -43.41 -13.84 -20.61
N GLY A 235 -44.42 -14.19 -19.82
CA GLY A 235 -45.42 -15.20 -20.13
C GLY A 235 -46.81 -14.59 -20.20
N GLU A 236 -47.83 -15.44 -20.26
CA GLU A 236 -49.22 -14.99 -20.26
C GLU A 236 -49.64 -14.39 -18.91
N ARG A 237 -49.04 -14.86 -17.81
CA ARG A 237 -49.43 -14.48 -16.44
C ARG A 237 -48.35 -13.75 -15.66
N GLY A 238 -47.06 -13.89 -16.01
CA GLY A 238 -45.98 -13.32 -15.22
C GLY A 238 -44.74 -12.94 -16.00
N GLU A 239 -43.80 -12.33 -15.28
CA GLU A 239 -42.51 -11.88 -15.76
C GLU A 239 -41.40 -12.42 -14.85
N LEU A 240 -40.33 -12.91 -15.46
CA LEU A 240 -39.05 -13.17 -14.80
C LEU A 240 -38.04 -12.12 -15.24
N SER A 241 -37.32 -11.52 -14.30
CA SER A 241 -36.20 -10.64 -14.59
C SER A 241 -34.97 -11.01 -13.76
N LEU A 242 -33.80 -10.94 -14.40
CA LEU A 242 -32.50 -10.98 -13.74
C LEU A 242 -31.75 -9.71 -14.13
N VAL A 243 -31.42 -8.88 -13.14
CA VAL A 243 -30.64 -7.65 -13.31
C VAL A 243 -29.35 -7.79 -12.53
N ILE A 244 -28.22 -7.52 -13.20
CA ILE A 244 -26.90 -7.51 -12.59
C ILE A 244 -26.33 -6.11 -12.81
N THR A 245 -26.00 -5.46 -11.69
CA THR A 245 -25.41 -4.12 -11.71
C THR A 245 -24.00 -4.19 -11.15
N LEU A 246 -23.07 -3.71 -11.95
CA LEU A 246 -21.66 -3.59 -11.62
C LEU A 246 -21.35 -2.13 -11.30
N HIS A 247 -20.77 -1.87 -10.13
CA HIS A 247 -20.28 -0.55 -9.76
C HIS A 247 -18.78 -0.46 -10.08
N PRO A 248 -18.38 0.28 -11.13
CA PRO A 248 -16.99 0.44 -11.49
C PRO A 248 -16.26 1.36 -10.51
N TRP A 249 -14.93 1.29 -10.51
CA TRP A 249 -14.10 2.24 -9.76
C TRP A 249 -14.00 3.58 -10.52
N GLU A 250 -14.51 4.66 -9.92
CA GLU A 250 -14.48 6.01 -10.49
C GLU A 250 -13.22 6.83 -10.13
N GLY A 251 -12.20 6.18 -9.54
CA GLY A 251 -10.95 6.84 -9.16
C GLY A 251 -10.89 7.31 -7.70
N SER A 252 -10.05 8.31 -7.40
CA SER A 252 -9.66 8.69 -6.03
C SER A 252 -10.74 9.38 -5.18
N ALA A 253 -12.00 9.37 -5.62
CA ALA A 253 -13.11 10.04 -4.95
C ALA A 253 -13.87 9.08 -4.02
N ALA A 254 -13.40 9.06 -2.77
CA ALA A 254 -14.10 8.78 -1.50
C ALA A 254 -14.77 7.43 -1.19
N GLU A 255 -15.20 6.57 -2.12
CA GLU A 255 -15.81 5.28 -1.77
C GLU A 255 -15.19 4.13 -2.57
N SER A 256 -14.86 3.02 -1.91
CA SER A 256 -14.48 1.80 -2.64
C SER A 256 -15.66 1.34 -3.51
N PRO A 257 -15.44 0.61 -4.61
CA PRO A 257 -16.56 0.13 -5.44
C PRO A 257 -17.54 -0.74 -4.64
N ALA A 258 -17.03 -1.47 -3.64
CA ALA A 258 -17.83 -2.24 -2.70
C ALA A 258 -18.64 -1.34 -1.75
N ASP A 259 -18.08 -0.20 -1.30
CA ASP A 259 -18.81 0.77 -0.49
C ASP A 259 -19.92 1.45 -1.31
N ALA A 260 -19.64 1.82 -2.56
CA ALA A 260 -20.62 2.41 -3.47
C ALA A 260 -21.75 1.42 -3.81
N ALA A 261 -21.39 0.16 -4.09
CA ALA A 261 -22.35 -0.92 -4.29
C ALA A 261 -23.19 -1.17 -3.03
N SER A 262 -22.56 -1.24 -1.85
CA SER A 262 -23.23 -1.41 -0.56
C SER A 262 -24.20 -0.26 -0.26
N SER A 263 -23.75 0.99 -0.42
CA SER A 263 -24.56 2.20 -0.23
C SER A 263 -25.80 2.18 -1.11
N THR A 264 -25.63 1.86 -2.39
CA THR A 264 -26.72 1.75 -3.36
C THR A 264 -27.65 0.58 -3.04
N TYR A 265 -27.08 -0.59 -2.72
CA TYR A 265 -27.79 -1.81 -2.33
C TYR A 265 -28.72 -1.57 -1.14
N TYR A 266 -28.19 -1.02 -0.06
CA TYR A 266 -28.98 -0.76 1.15
C TYR A 266 -29.94 0.42 0.99
N GLY A 267 -29.71 1.32 0.03
CA GLY A 267 -30.62 2.41 -0.33
C GLY A 267 -31.81 1.97 -1.21
N LEU A 268 -31.67 0.89 -1.98
CA LEU A 268 -32.66 0.45 -2.97
C LEU A 268 -33.34 -0.88 -2.66
N LYS A 269 -32.77 -1.74 -1.80
CA LYS A 269 -33.41 -3.00 -1.43
C LYS A 269 -34.79 -2.78 -0.78
N PRO A 270 -35.72 -3.75 -0.87
CA PRO A 270 -37.02 -3.70 -0.19
C PRO A 270 -36.88 -3.38 1.30
N SER A 271 -37.89 -2.71 1.87
CA SER A 271 -37.85 -2.25 3.26
C SER A 271 -38.01 -3.36 4.31
N THR A 272 -38.58 -4.50 3.93
CA THR A 272 -38.82 -5.66 4.82
C THR A 272 -38.41 -6.99 4.19
N PRO A 273 -37.13 -7.21 3.85
CA PRO A 273 -36.67 -8.48 3.31
C PRO A 273 -36.33 -9.47 4.43
N GLU A 274 -36.52 -10.75 4.17
CA GLU A 274 -36.02 -11.86 4.98
C GLU A 274 -34.63 -12.29 4.48
N ALA A 275 -33.78 -12.77 5.38
CA ALA A 275 -32.46 -13.27 4.99
C ALA A 275 -32.52 -14.78 4.78
N GLU A 276 -32.07 -15.24 3.61
CA GLU A 276 -32.01 -16.67 3.25
C GLU A 276 -30.60 -17.03 2.77
N GLU A 277 -30.10 -18.21 3.13
CA GLU A 277 -28.78 -18.68 2.71
C GLU A 277 -28.92 -19.67 1.54
N ILE A 278 -28.37 -19.32 0.37
CA ILE A 278 -28.45 -20.11 -0.86
C ILE A 278 -27.05 -20.23 -1.45
N ALA A 279 -26.59 -21.46 -1.68
CA ALA A 279 -25.22 -21.76 -2.13
C ALA A 279 -24.10 -21.08 -1.31
N GLY A 280 -24.32 -20.84 0.00
CA GLY A 280 -23.35 -20.19 0.89
C GLY A 280 -23.31 -18.66 0.80
N ALA A 281 -24.21 -18.04 0.02
CA ALA A 281 -24.39 -16.60 -0.04
C ALA A 281 -25.68 -16.17 0.68
N THR A 282 -25.65 -15.02 1.35
CA THR A 282 -26.85 -14.45 2.00
C THR A 282 -27.66 -13.62 1.00
N TRP A 283 -28.85 -14.11 0.67
CA TRP A 283 -29.84 -13.41 -0.13
C TRP A 283 -30.79 -12.63 0.76
N GLN A 284 -31.27 -11.48 0.27
CA GLN A 284 -32.38 -10.75 0.85
C GLN A 284 -33.61 -11.02 0.00
N VAL A 285 -34.59 -11.70 0.59
CA VAL A 285 -35.77 -12.23 -0.12
C VAL A 285 -37.01 -11.49 0.34
N SER A 286 -37.82 -11.05 -0.61
CA SER A 286 -39.15 -10.49 -0.38
C SER A 286 -40.15 -11.26 -1.24
N SER A 287 -41.18 -11.80 -0.60
CA SER A 287 -42.23 -12.56 -1.29
C SER A 287 -43.59 -11.98 -0.94
N ASP A 288 -44.50 -11.98 -1.91
CA ASP A 288 -45.91 -11.64 -1.73
C ASP A 288 -46.80 -12.63 -2.51
N GLU A 289 -48.11 -12.38 -2.52
CA GLU A 289 -49.07 -13.22 -3.25
C GLU A 289 -48.86 -13.22 -4.77
N ARG A 290 -48.12 -12.25 -5.31
CA ARG A 290 -47.88 -12.08 -6.75
C ARG A 290 -46.47 -12.49 -7.18
N GLY A 291 -45.54 -12.74 -6.26
CA GLY A 291 -44.24 -13.25 -6.65
C GLY A 291 -43.17 -13.17 -5.59
N ARG A 292 -41.93 -13.16 -6.06
CA ARG A 292 -40.73 -13.24 -5.24
C ARG A 292 -39.61 -12.43 -5.86
N GLU A 293 -38.93 -11.66 -5.02
CA GLU A 293 -37.77 -10.86 -5.36
C GLU A 293 -36.61 -11.22 -4.43
N MET A 294 -35.43 -11.45 -5.00
CA MET A 294 -34.24 -11.90 -4.30
C MET A 294 -33.07 -11.00 -4.68
N TRP A 295 -32.42 -10.44 -3.68
CA TRP A 295 -31.28 -9.52 -3.84
C TRP A 295 -30.02 -10.14 -3.26
N LEU A 296 -28.93 -10.09 -4.00
CA LEU A 296 -27.60 -10.53 -3.58
C LEU A 296 -26.62 -9.36 -3.72
N LEU A 297 -25.83 -9.11 -2.68
CA LEU A 297 -24.65 -8.24 -2.76
C LEU A 297 -23.39 -9.11 -2.68
N SER A 298 -22.54 -9.05 -3.70
CA SER A 298 -21.23 -9.70 -3.73
C SER A 298 -20.16 -8.70 -4.15
N SER A 299 -19.37 -8.22 -3.19
CA SER A 299 -18.33 -7.19 -3.42
C SER A 299 -18.91 -5.92 -4.06
N ASN A 300 -18.57 -5.63 -5.32
CA ASN A 300 -18.99 -4.48 -6.12
C ASN A 300 -20.10 -4.80 -7.14
N VAL A 301 -20.66 -6.02 -7.07
CA VAL A 301 -21.77 -6.48 -7.89
C VAL A 301 -22.97 -6.73 -6.99
N TRP A 302 -24.15 -6.37 -7.49
CA TRP A 302 -25.39 -6.84 -6.91
C TRP A 302 -26.30 -7.38 -8.00
N ALA A 303 -27.02 -8.45 -7.65
CA ALA A 303 -27.92 -9.16 -8.52
C ALA A 303 -29.33 -9.13 -7.95
N VAL A 304 -30.31 -8.97 -8.83
CA VAL A 304 -31.74 -8.97 -8.51
C VAL A 304 -32.42 -10.00 -9.37
N VAL A 305 -32.95 -11.04 -8.73
CA VAL A 305 -33.81 -12.04 -9.36
C VAL A 305 -35.24 -11.71 -8.95
N ARG A 306 -36.15 -11.51 -9.91
CA ARG A 306 -37.55 -11.20 -9.62
C ARG A 306 -38.48 -11.98 -10.52
N TYR A 307 -39.48 -12.62 -9.92
CA TYR A 307 -40.68 -13.07 -10.62
C TYR A 307 -41.90 -12.28 -10.12
N HIS A 308 -42.78 -11.87 -11.03
CA HIS A 308 -44.03 -11.20 -10.68
C HIS A 308 -45.18 -11.60 -11.60
N ASP A 309 -46.35 -11.88 -11.01
CA ASP A 309 -47.62 -12.12 -11.69
C ASP A 309 -48.32 -10.78 -11.97
N TYR A 310 -48.55 -10.50 -13.26
CA TYR A 310 -49.16 -9.27 -13.74
C TYR A 310 -50.66 -9.38 -14.01
N SER A 311 -51.30 -10.50 -13.68
CA SER A 311 -52.74 -10.71 -13.89
C SER A 311 -53.52 -9.63 -13.10
N PRO A 312 -54.15 -8.66 -13.78
CA PRO A 312 -54.72 -7.50 -13.10
C PRO A 312 -56.07 -7.81 -12.45
N ASP A 313 -56.80 -8.78 -13.00
CA ASP A 313 -58.22 -9.06 -12.67
C ASP A 313 -58.47 -10.49 -12.15
N GLU A 314 -57.44 -11.34 -12.08
CA GLU A 314 -57.53 -12.73 -11.59
C GLU A 314 -56.86 -12.87 -10.23
N GLU A 315 -57.27 -13.89 -9.46
CA GLU A 315 -56.57 -14.27 -8.24
C GLU A 315 -55.14 -14.69 -8.61
N PRO A 316 -54.10 -14.15 -7.94
CA PRO A 316 -52.70 -14.46 -8.27
C PRO A 316 -52.45 -15.97 -8.26
N GLU A 317 -51.81 -16.50 -9.30
CA GLU A 317 -51.49 -17.92 -9.38
C GLU A 317 -50.03 -18.12 -9.76
N LEU A 318 -49.21 -18.35 -8.74
CA LEU A 318 -47.79 -18.61 -8.91
C LEU A 318 -47.55 -20.00 -9.53
N PRO A 319 -46.57 -20.14 -10.43
CA PRO A 319 -46.16 -21.44 -10.94
C PRO A 319 -45.76 -22.39 -9.81
N ALA A 320 -46.22 -23.64 -9.85
CA ALA A 320 -45.94 -24.61 -8.78
C ALA A 320 -44.44 -24.88 -8.56
N ALA A 321 -43.62 -24.73 -9.60
CA ALA A 321 -42.16 -24.90 -9.56
C ALA A 321 -41.40 -23.60 -9.26
N LEU A 322 -42.08 -22.48 -8.96
CA LEU A 322 -41.45 -21.16 -8.88
C LEU A 322 -40.30 -21.12 -7.87
N ASP A 323 -40.53 -21.61 -6.65
CA ASP A 323 -39.50 -21.57 -5.60
C ASP A 323 -38.27 -22.43 -5.95
N GLU A 324 -38.48 -23.62 -6.53
CA GLU A 324 -37.41 -24.50 -6.97
C GLU A 324 -36.57 -23.85 -8.08
N GLU A 325 -37.24 -23.29 -9.09
CA GLU A 325 -36.60 -22.69 -10.25
C GLU A 325 -35.88 -21.37 -9.92
N LEU A 326 -36.44 -20.53 -9.04
CA LEU A 326 -35.79 -19.31 -8.57
C LEU A 326 -34.59 -19.62 -7.68
N THR A 327 -34.68 -20.66 -6.83
CA THR A 327 -33.54 -21.11 -6.02
C THR A 327 -32.42 -21.64 -6.92
N ALA A 328 -32.75 -22.47 -7.92
CA ALA A 328 -31.77 -22.96 -8.88
C ALA A 328 -31.12 -21.82 -9.70
N LEU A 329 -31.89 -20.79 -10.06
CA LEU A 329 -31.33 -19.57 -10.69
C LEU A 329 -30.39 -18.83 -9.75
N ALA A 330 -30.77 -18.65 -8.48
CA ALA A 330 -29.93 -18.01 -7.46
C ALA A 330 -28.60 -18.76 -7.26
N GLU A 331 -28.63 -20.09 -7.19
CA GLU A 331 -27.41 -20.92 -7.12
C GLU A 331 -26.50 -20.72 -8.34
N ARG A 332 -27.08 -20.65 -9.55
CA ARG A 332 -26.31 -20.37 -10.78
C ARG A 332 -25.70 -18.97 -10.77
N VAL A 333 -26.41 -17.97 -10.22
CA VAL A 333 -25.88 -16.61 -10.07
C VAL A 333 -24.68 -16.60 -9.12
N VAL A 334 -24.78 -17.23 -7.95
CA VAL A 334 -23.65 -17.33 -6.99
C VAL A 334 -22.45 -18.02 -7.66
N ALA A 335 -22.67 -19.17 -8.29
CA ALA A 335 -21.60 -19.92 -8.96
C ALA A 335 -20.96 -19.17 -10.14
N ALA A 336 -21.66 -18.20 -10.74
CA ALA A 336 -21.12 -17.35 -11.81
C ALA A 336 -20.36 -16.14 -11.28
N LEU A 337 -20.72 -15.64 -10.09
CA LEU A 337 -20.04 -14.52 -9.43
C LEU A 337 -18.80 -14.96 -8.63
N ASP A 338 -18.69 -16.23 -8.27
CA ASP A 338 -17.54 -16.82 -7.57
C ASP A 338 -16.37 -17.24 -8.49
N ARG A 339 -16.50 -17.04 -9.82
CA ARG A 339 -15.50 -17.43 -10.84
C ARG A 339 -14.63 -16.27 -11.29
#